data_AF-A0A4C1Z4T6-F1
#
_entry.id   AF-A0A4C1Z4T6-F1
#
_cell.length_a   1.000
_cell.length_b   1.000
_cell.length_c   1.000
_cell.angle_alpha   90.00
_cell.angle_beta   90.00
_cell.angle_gamma   90.00
#
_symmetry.space_group_name_H-M   'P 1'
#
loop_
_entity.id
_entity.type
_entity.pdbx_description
1 polymer ?
#
loop_
_entity_poly.entity_id
_entity_poly.type
_entity_poly.pdbx_seq_one_letter_code
_entity_poly.pdbx_strand_id
1 'polypeptide(L)'
;MSRSNERLLSNALNADFQQMLRPYYWTQRLLCASKYSIKDNFVLPNSRAYCAISEMYINISIMYVLAIVWNIKNFVLIIVFSLGCERFNSRLDDIRKKCTIAYDSSPGRSVSRKTAKNILRLCNVRFTKMRVCGLFAVDAALPLRLVGLVATYCIVLLQFAFL
;
A
#
# COMPACT_ATOMS: atom_id res chain seq x y z
N MET A 1 -42.12 24.73 37.73
CA MET A 1 -41.89 23.53 36.88
C MET A 1 -40.66 23.82 36.02
N SER A 2 -39.61 23.00 36.13
CA SER A 2 -38.29 23.27 35.50
C SER A 2 -38.35 23.21 33.97
N ARG A 3 -37.68 24.15 33.30
CA ARG A 3 -37.53 24.26 31.83
C ARG A 3 -36.94 23.00 31.17
N SER A 4 -36.31 22.11 31.94
CA SER A 4 -35.82 20.81 31.45
C SER A 4 -36.94 19.80 31.18
N ASN A 5 -38.01 19.85 31.96
CA ASN A 5 -39.07 18.84 31.91
C ASN A 5 -39.99 19.04 30.70
N GLU A 6 -40.22 20.30 30.27
CA GLU A 6 -40.91 20.60 29.01
C GLU A 6 -40.16 20.08 27.78
N ARG A 7 -38.82 20.19 27.76
CA ARG A 7 -38.00 19.68 26.65
C ARG A 7 -37.99 18.15 26.57
N LEU A 8 -38.18 17.45 27.68
CA LEU A 8 -38.27 15.98 27.67
C LEU A 8 -39.63 15.54 27.11
N LEU A 9 -40.72 16.19 27.54
CA LEU A 9 -42.07 15.92 27.02
C LEU A 9 -42.21 16.21 25.51
N SER A 10 -41.56 17.27 25.00
CA SER A 10 -41.60 17.60 23.57
C SER A 10 -40.79 16.67 22.67
N ASN A 11 -39.92 15.83 23.23
CA ASN A 11 -39.03 14.92 22.49
C ASN A 11 -39.44 13.44 22.63
N ALA A 12 -40.58 13.17 23.28
CA ALA A 12 -41.16 11.83 23.36
C ALA A 12 -41.66 11.41 21.97
N LEU A 13 -41.12 10.32 21.43
CA LEU A 13 -41.45 9.85 20.09
C LEU A 13 -42.45 8.68 20.18
N ASN A 14 -43.51 8.74 19.37
CA ASN A 14 -44.45 7.63 19.23
C ASN A 14 -43.75 6.37 18.69
N ALA A 15 -44.22 5.20 19.14
CA ALA A 15 -43.59 3.91 18.80
C ALA A 15 -43.51 3.66 17.27
N ASP A 16 -44.53 4.07 16.52
CA ASP A 16 -44.56 3.93 15.06
C ASP A 16 -43.46 4.76 14.38
N PHE A 17 -43.25 6.00 14.84
CA PHE A 17 -42.17 6.85 14.34
C PHE A 17 -40.78 6.28 14.65
N GLN A 18 -40.60 5.62 15.81
CA GLN A 18 -39.34 4.95 16.10
C GLN A 18 -39.07 3.77 15.17
N GLN A 19 -40.11 2.98 14.88
CA GLN A 19 -39.99 1.87 13.94
C GLN A 19 -39.62 2.37 12.54
N MET A 20 -40.16 3.51 12.13
CA MET A 20 -39.84 4.16 10.87
C MET A 20 -38.41 4.70 10.81
N LEU A 21 -37.87 5.19 11.94
CA LEU A 21 -36.51 5.73 12.03
C LEU A 21 -35.43 4.67 12.29
N ARG A 22 -35.79 3.44 12.67
CA ARG A 22 -34.83 2.35 12.97
C ARG A 22 -33.82 2.08 11.85
N PRO A 23 -34.22 1.93 10.57
CA PRO A 23 -33.26 1.67 9.49
C PRO A 23 -32.26 2.81 9.34
N TYR A 24 -32.72 4.05 9.47
CA TYR A 24 -31.90 5.24 9.38
C TYR A 24 -30.95 5.42 10.57
N TYR A 25 -31.41 5.08 11.78
CA TYR A 25 -30.55 5.07 12.97
C TYR A 25 -29.43 4.02 12.86
N TRP A 26 -29.75 2.85 12.31
CA TRP A 26 -28.75 1.81 12.04
C TRP A 26 -27.70 2.26 11.02
N THR A 27 -28.10 2.92 9.94
CA THR A 27 -27.14 3.44 8.94
C THR A 27 -26.31 4.59 9.51
N GLN A 28 -26.90 5.50 10.27
CA GLN A 28 -26.14 6.56 10.95
C GLN A 28 -25.14 6.00 11.98
N ARG A 29 -25.51 4.94 12.70
CA ARG A 29 -24.60 4.28 13.66
C ARG A 29 -23.47 3.55 12.95
N LEU A 30 -23.76 2.91 11.81
CA LEU A 30 -22.75 2.27 10.96
C LEU A 30 -21.74 3.30 10.43
N LEU A 31 -22.23 4.47 10.01
CA LEU A 31 -21.42 5.57 9.47
C LEU A 31 -20.79 6.46 10.56
N CYS A 32 -20.97 6.12 11.84
CA CYS A 32 -20.58 6.95 12.98
C CYS A 32 -21.14 8.40 12.95
N ALA A 33 -22.12 8.69 12.09
CA ALA A 33 -22.72 10.02 11.89
C ALA A 33 -23.92 10.30 12.82
N SER A 34 -24.12 9.48 13.85
CA SER A 34 -25.23 9.58 14.81
C SER A 34 -25.08 10.83 15.70
N LYS A 35 -25.73 11.93 15.29
CA LYS A 35 -25.89 13.16 16.09
C LYS A 35 -26.88 13.01 17.25
N TYR A 36 -27.73 12.00 17.21
CA TYR A 36 -28.80 11.77 18.17
C TYR A 36 -28.78 10.32 18.65
N SER A 37 -29.09 10.12 19.93
CA SER A 37 -29.24 8.81 20.57
C SER A 37 -30.70 8.65 20.99
N ILE A 38 -31.33 7.55 20.57
CA ILE A 38 -32.68 7.20 20.98
C ILE A 38 -32.57 6.29 22.21
N LYS A 39 -32.96 6.78 23.38
CA LYS A 39 -33.02 6.02 24.64
C LYS A 39 -34.39 6.18 25.26
N ASP A 40 -35.00 5.07 25.67
CA ASP A 40 -36.24 5.03 26.46
C ASP A 40 -37.37 5.93 25.92
N ASN A 41 -37.57 5.89 24.60
CA ASN A 41 -38.55 6.67 23.84
C ASN A 41 -38.27 8.18 23.65
N PHE A 42 -37.11 8.65 24.09
CA PHE A 42 -36.67 10.03 23.89
C PHE A 42 -35.52 10.13 22.89
N VAL A 43 -35.60 11.14 22.02
CA VAL A 43 -34.48 11.54 21.16
C VAL A 43 -33.62 12.53 21.94
N LEU A 44 -32.47 12.07 22.43
CA LEU A 44 -31.50 12.91 23.12
C LEU A 44 -30.35 13.27 22.17
N PRO A 45 -29.94 14.55 22.09
CA PRO A 45 -28.74 14.91 21.35
C PRO A 45 -27.53 14.25 22.00
N ASN A 46 -26.65 13.64 21.19
CA ASN A 46 -25.38 13.13 21.69
C ASN A 46 -24.51 14.28 22.22
N SER A 47 -23.62 13.98 23.16
CA SER A 47 -22.72 15.00 23.72
C SER A 47 -21.80 15.56 22.61
N ARG A 48 -21.43 16.84 22.71
CA ARG A 48 -20.49 17.46 21.77
C ARG A 48 -19.16 16.70 21.68
N ALA A 49 -18.72 16.12 22.79
CA ALA A 49 -17.52 15.29 22.85
C ALA A 49 -17.65 14.02 21.99
N TYR A 50 -18.81 13.34 22.01
CA TYR A 50 -19.04 12.15 21.20
C TYR A 50 -18.99 12.46 19.70
N CYS A 51 -19.62 13.56 19.26
CA CYS A 51 -19.55 13.98 17.86
C CYS A 51 -18.11 14.29 17.42
N ALA A 52 -17.33 15.00 18.25
CA ALA A 52 -15.94 15.31 17.93
C ALA A 52 -15.06 14.06 17.83
N ILE A 53 -15.22 13.11 18.75
CA ILE A 53 -14.47 11.83 18.74
C ILE A 53 -14.80 11.02 17.48
N SER A 54 -16.08 10.98 17.09
CA SER A 54 -16.51 10.28 15.87
C SER A 54 -15.90 10.89 14.61
N GLU A 55 -15.93 12.22 14.49
CA GLU A 55 -15.32 12.92 13.35
C GLU A 55 -13.80 12.68 13.29
N MET A 56 -13.12 12.71 14.44
CA MET A 56 -11.69 12.38 14.51
C MET A 56 -11.42 10.95 14.02
N TYR A 57 -12.21 9.97 14.47
CA TYR A 57 -12.06 8.57 14.05
C TYR A 57 -12.23 8.38 12.55
N ILE A 58 -13.25 9.01 11.95
CA ILE A 58 -13.49 8.95 10.50
C ILE A 58 -12.30 9.54 9.74
N ASN A 59 -11.80 10.69 10.15
CA ASN A 59 -10.65 11.33 9.50
C ASN A 59 -9.38 10.47 9.59
N ILE A 60 -9.10 9.89 10.77
CA ILE A 60 -7.96 8.98 10.96
C ILE A 60 -8.11 7.74 10.06
N SER A 61 -9.31 7.16 9.98
CA SER A 61 -9.60 6.01 9.12
C SER A 61 -9.37 6.33 7.63
N ILE A 62 -9.84 7.48 7.16
CA ILE A 62 -9.62 7.94 5.78
C ILE A 62 -8.13 8.11 5.50
N MET A 63 -7.39 8.78 6.39
CA MET A 63 -5.94 8.96 6.24
C MET A 63 -5.20 7.62 6.17
N TYR A 64 -5.61 6.64 6.98
CA TYR A 64 -5.04 5.30 6.99
C TYR A 64 -5.28 4.57 5.66
N VAL A 65 -6.51 4.62 5.13
CA VAL A 65 -6.84 4.02 3.81
C VAL A 65 -6.02 4.67 2.69
N LEU A 66 -5.91 6.01 2.69
CA LEU A 66 -5.10 6.73 1.70
C LEU A 66 -3.62 6.35 1.78
N ALA A 67 -3.09 6.21 3.00
CA ALA A 67 -1.72 5.75 3.22
C ALA A 67 -1.51 4.32 2.68
N ILE A 68 -2.44 3.39 2.92
CA ILE A 68 -2.36 2.03 2.37
C ILE A 68 -2.34 2.07 0.84
N VAL A 69 -3.26 2.80 0.21
CA VAL A 69 -3.33 2.91 -1.25
C VAL A 69 -2.03 3.48 -1.82
N TRP A 70 -1.45 4.50 -1.17
CA TRP A 70 -0.16 5.06 -1.57
C TRP A 70 0.98 4.05 -1.47
N ASN A 71 1.03 3.29 -0.37
CA ASN A 71 2.02 2.24 -0.18
C ASN A 71 1.88 1.14 -1.25
N ILE A 72 0.67 0.68 -1.55
CA ILE A 72 0.41 -0.31 -2.61
C ILE A 72 0.93 0.20 -3.95
N LYS A 73 0.67 1.47 -4.31
CA LYS A 73 1.19 2.06 -5.54
C LYS A 73 2.73 2.00 -5.60
N ASN A 74 3.42 2.33 -4.51
CA ASN A 74 4.88 2.25 -4.44
C ASN A 74 5.38 0.81 -4.60
N PHE A 75 4.73 -0.16 -3.95
CA PHE A 75 5.06 -1.58 -4.13
C PHE A 75 4.87 -2.05 -5.57
N VAL A 76 3.77 -1.68 -6.22
CA VAL A 76 3.53 -2.01 -7.64
C VAL A 76 4.62 -1.42 -8.52
N LEU A 77 5.02 -0.17 -8.30
CA LEU A 77 6.12 0.45 -9.05
C LEU A 77 7.43 -0.32 -8.87
N ILE A 78 7.76 -0.73 -7.64
CA ILE A 78 8.97 -1.53 -7.37
C ILE A 78 8.92 -2.89 -8.07
N ILE A 79 7.76 -3.55 -8.07
CA ILE A 79 7.58 -4.85 -8.75
C ILE A 79 7.75 -4.69 -10.26
N VAL A 80 7.08 -3.71 -10.87
CA VAL A 80 7.15 -3.45 -12.32
C VAL A 80 8.59 -3.10 -12.72
N PHE A 81 9.25 -2.25 -11.94
CA PHE A 81 10.66 -1.91 -12.17
C PHE A 81 11.56 -3.15 -12.09
N SER A 82 11.40 -3.97 -11.05
CA SER A 82 12.20 -5.20 -10.86
C SER A 82 11.99 -6.19 -12.00
N LEU A 83 10.75 -6.37 -12.46
CA LEU A 83 10.41 -7.23 -13.59
C LEU A 83 10.98 -6.69 -14.92
N GLY A 84 10.95 -5.37 -15.11
CA GLY A 84 11.58 -4.71 -16.25
C GLY A 84 13.09 -4.94 -16.28
N CYS A 85 13.76 -4.76 -15.14
CA CYS A 85 15.19 -5.03 -14.98
C CYS A 85 15.55 -6.49 -15.21
N GLU A 86 14.76 -7.45 -14.72
CA GLU A 86 14.99 -8.88 -14.97
C GLU A 86 14.90 -9.22 -16.46
N ARG A 87 13.85 -8.72 -17.15
CA ARG A 87 13.69 -8.92 -18.59
C ARG A 87 14.85 -8.32 -19.36
N PHE A 88 15.29 -7.12 -18.97
CA PHE A 88 16.43 -6.45 -19.58
C PHE A 88 17.73 -7.24 -19.37
N ASN A 89 18.03 -7.66 -18.14
CA ASN A 89 19.20 -8.47 -17.82
C ASN A 89 19.20 -9.80 -18.61
N SER A 90 18.05 -10.48 -18.69
CA SER A 90 17.92 -11.73 -19.46
C SER A 90 18.20 -11.53 -20.95
N ARG A 91 17.76 -10.41 -21.53
CA ARG A 91 18.06 -10.07 -22.94
C ARG A 91 19.53 -9.76 -23.15
N LEU A 92 20.16 -9.06 -22.20
CA LEU A 92 21.59 -8.81 -22.24
C LEU A 92 22.40 -10.10 -22.18
N ASP A 93 22.00 -11.07 -21.35
CA ASP A 93 22.67 -12.37 -21.26
C ASP A 93 22.56 -13.16 -22.58
N ASP A 94 21.42 -13.11 -23.29
CA ASP A 94 21.26 -13.70 -24.62
C ASP A 94 22.18 -13.04 -25.66
N ILE A 95 22.24 -11.70 -25.68
CA ILE A 95 23.17 -10.96 -26.55
C ILE A 95 24.62 -11.33 -26.24
N ARG A 96 24.99 -11.41 -24.96
CA ARG A 96 26.33 -11.79 -24.52
C ARG A 96 26.69 -13.19 -25.00
N LYS A 97 25.77 -14.14 -24.88
CA LYS A 97 25.93 -15.52 -25.35
C LYS A 97 26.14 -15.58 -26.87
N LYS A 98 25.31 -14.89 -27.65
CA LYS A 98 25.44 -14.81 -29.11
C LYS A 98 26.75 -14.15 -29.55
N CYS A 99 27.16 -13.05 -28.90
CA CYS A 99 28.44 -12.39 -29.17
C CYS A 99 29.64 -13.26 -28.81
N THR A 100 29.55 -14.07 -27.76
CA THR A 100 30.61 -15.02 -27.38
C THR A 100 30.77 -16.10 -28.45
N ILE A 101 29.67 -16.70 -28.89
CA ILE A 101 29.67 -17.69 -29.98
C ILE A 101 30.23 -17.07 -31.28
N ALA A 102 29.79 -15.85 -31.65
CA ALA A 102 30.29 -15.18 -32.86
C ALA A 102 31.78 -14.80 -32.76
N TYR A 103 32.29 -14.54 -31.55
CA TYR A 103 33.70 -14.27 -31.32
C TYR A 103 34.57 -15.53 -31.45
N ASP A 104 34.11 -16.66 -30.93
CA ASP A 104 34.83 -17.94 -30.93
C ASP A 104 34.77 -18.63 -32.30
N SER A 105 33.64 -18.56 -33.01
CA SER A 105 33.44 -19.21 -34.31
C SER A 105 34.10 -18.49 -35.51
N SER A 106 34.79 -17.36 -35.31
CA SER A 106 35.42 -16.60 -36.40
C SER A 106 36.96 -16.75 -36.39
N PRO A 107 37.56 -17.60 -37.25
CA PRO A 107 39.00 -17.85 -37.25
C PRO A 107 39.83 -16.69 -37.81
N GLY A 108 39.19 -15.60 -38.28
CA GLY A 108 39.84 -14.48 -38.94
C GLY A 108 39.62 -13.12 -38.27
N ARG A 109 40.49 -12.14 -38.59
CA ARG A 109 40.42 -10.73 -38.16
C ARG A 109 39.29 -9.98 -38.90
N SER A 110 38.07 -10.52 -38.84
CA SER A 110 36.89 -9.93 -39.48
C SER A 110 36.40 -8.70 -38.69
N VAL A 111 35.80 -7.74 -39.39
CA VAL A 111 35.12 -6.59 -38.77
C VAL A 111 34.09 -7.07 -37.73
N SER A 112 33.39 -8.17 -38.03
CA SER A 112 32.42 -8.81 -37.14
C SER A 112 33.04 -9.23 -35.79
N ARG A 113 34.25 -9.80 -35.77
CA ARG A 113 34.95 -10.17 -34.53
C ARG A 113 35.34 -8.96 -33.69
N LYS A 114 35.80 -7.87 -34.32
CA LYS A 114 36.11 -6.61 -33.61
C LYS A 114 34.84 -6.01 -32.99
N THR A 115 33.74 -6.02 -33.73
CA THR A 115 32.44 -5.53 -33.25
C THR A 115 31.91 -6.37 -32.10
N ALA A 116 31.92 -7.71 -32.22
CA ALA A 116 31.53 -8.62 -31.14
C ALA A 116 32.38 -8.44 -29.88
N LYS A 117 33.71 -8.26 -30.03
CA LYS A 117 34.62 -7.99 -28.90
C LYS A 117 34.33 -6.65 -28.22
N ASN A 118 34.03 -5.60 -28.99
CA ASN A 118 33.69 -4.29 -28.43
C ASN A 118 32.34 -4.31 -27.70
N ILE A 119 31.35 -5.02 -28.25
CA ILE A 119 30.05 -5.22 -27.59
C ILE A 119 30.23 -6.01 -26.30
N LEU A 120 31.01 -7.10 -26.31
CA LEU A 120 31.27 -7.91 -25.12
C LEU A 120 31.98 -7.10 -24.01
N ARG A 121 32.93 -6.24 -24.39
CA ARG A 121 33.59 -5.30 -23.46
C ARG A 121 32.61 -4.28 -22.90
N LEU A 122 31.78 -3.68 -23.75
CA LEU A 122 30.76 -2.72 -23.32
C LEU A 122 29.77 -3.37 -22.36
N CYS A 123 29.32 -4.59 -22.64
CA CYS A 123 28.46 -5.39 -21.76
C CYS A 123 29.13 -5.69 -20.42
N ASN A 124 30.39 -6.14 -20.41
CA ASN A 124 31.08 -6.47 -19.15
C ASN A 124 31.42 -5.24 -18.30
N VAL A 125 31.74 -4.10 -18.90
CA VAL A 125 32.12 -2.86 -18.17
C VAL A 125 30.90 -2.07 -17.73
N ARG A 126 29.88 -1.97 -18.58
CA ARG A 126 28.74 -1.07 -18.37
C ARG A 126 27.50 -1.77 -17.83
N PHE A 127 27.43 -3.09 -17.98
CA PHE A 127 26.27 -3.91 -17.62
C PHE A 127 26.67 -5.12 -16.78
N THR A 128 27.42 -4.90 -15.70
CA THR A 128 27.36 -5.81 -14.55
C THR A 128 25.92 -5.81 -14.02
N LYS A 129 25.31 -6.99 -13.87
CA LYS A 129 23.95 -7.25 -13.38
C LYS A 129 23.43 -6.09 -12.54
N MET A 130 22.42 -5.36 -13.05
CA MET A 130 22.02 -4.06 -12.51
C MET A 130 21.78 -4.16 -11.00
N ARG A 131 22.59 -3.46 -10.19
CA ARG A 131 22.48 -3.47 -8.71
C ARG A 131 21.90 -2.15 -8.23
N VAL A 132 20.82 -2.19 -7.45
CA VAL A 132 20.32 -1.01 -6.73
C VAL A 132 21.25 -0.72 -5.56
N CYS A 133 21.70 0.53 -5.48
CA CYS A 133 22.64 1.04 -4.46
C CYS A 133 23.95 0.25 -4.34
N GLY A 134 24.36 -0.49 -5.39
CA GLY A 134 25.55 -1.35 -5.38
C GLY A 134 25.46 -2.59 -4.47
N LEU A 135 24.37 -2.73 -3.71
CA LEU A 135 24.23 -3.74 -2.66
C LEU A 135 23.38 -4.93 -3.14
N PHE A 136 22.27 -4.67 -3.84
CA PHE A 136 21.32 -5.71 -4.25
C PHE A 136 21.19 -5.83 -5.76
N ALA A 137 21.38 -7.03 -6.30
CA ALA A 137 21.03 -7.30 -7.71
C ALA A 137 19.52 -7.13 -7.90
N VAL A 138 19.12 -6.33 -8.89
CA VAL A 138 17.72 -6.13 -9.26
C VAL A 138 17.25 -7.33 -10.05
N ASP A 139 16.83 -8.35 -9.32
CA ASP A 139 16.18 -9.55 -9.82
C ASP A 139 14.70 -9.56 -9.40
N ALA A 140 13.86 -10.40 -10.00
CA ALA A 140 12.45 -10.55 -9.59
C ALA A 140 12.27 -10.98 -8.12
N ALA A 141 13.33 -11.49 -7.47
CA ALA A 141 13.34 -11.78 -6.05
C ALA A 141 13.59 -10.54 -5.15
N LEU A 142 13.95 -9.38 -5.71
CA LEU A 142 14.25 -8.16 -4.96
C LEU A 142 13.05 -7.66 -4.12
N PRO A 143 11.82 -7.55 -4.66
CA PRO A 143 10.66 -7.17 -3.86
C PRO A 143 10.38 -8.18 -2.74
N LEU A 144 10.56 -9.48 -3.02
CA LEU A 144 10.36 -10.54 -2.03
C LEU A 144 11.38 -10.45 -0.88
N ARG A 145 12.65 -10.18 -1.19
CA ARG A 145 13.71 -9.98 -0.17
C ARG A 145 13.49 -8.72 0.66
N LEU A 146 13.02 -7.63 0.03
CA LEU A 146 12.70 -6.39 0.72
C LEU A 146 11.53 -6.59 1.69
N VAL A 147 10.46 -7.26 1.26
CA VAL A 147 9.31 -7.60 2.12
C VAL A 147 9.74 -8.50 3.28
N GLY A 148 10.62 -9.49 3.02
CA GLY A 148 11.20 -10.31 4.07
C GLY A 148 11.93 -9.50 5.14
N LEU A 149 12.82 -8.58 4.72
CA LEU A 149 13.56 -7.70 5.63
C LEU A 149 12.62 -6.83 6.47
N VAL A 150 11.65 -6.18 5.82
CA VAL A 150 10.66 -5.34 6.50
C VAL A 150 9.86 -6.16 7.51
N ALA A 151 9.38 -7.34 7.12
CA ALA A 151 8.65 -8.23 8.02
C ALA A 151 9.48 -8.65 9.23
N THR A 152 10.75 -9.03 9.03
CA THR A 152 11.65 -9.38 10.14
C THR A 152 11.85 -8.20 11.10
N TYR A 153 12.11 -7.00 10.57
CA TYR A 153 12.26 -5.81 11.41
C TYR A 153 10.96 -5.47 12.16
N CYS A 154 9.81 -5.56 11.50
CA CYS A 154 8.52 -5.39 12.17
C CYS A 154 8.35 -6.40 13.32
N ILE A 155 8.63 -7.69 13.09
CA ILE A 155 8.52 -8.72 14.13
C ILE A 155 9.44 -8.40 15.32
N VAL A 156 10.69 -8.01 15.06
CA VAL A 156 11.65 -7.64 16.12
C VAL A 156 11.14 -6.43 16.91
N LEU A 157 10.66 -5.39 16.24
CA LEU A 157 10.08 -4.21 16.90
C LEU A 157 8.84 -4.56 17.72
N LEU A 158 7.97 -5.45 17.21
CA LEU A 158 6.81 -5.94 17.94
C LEU A 158 7.25 -6.73 19.19
N GLN A 159 8.27 -7.58 19.09
CA GLN A 159 8.81 -8.31 20.25
C GLN A 159 9.28 -7.33 21.33
N PHE A 160 10.01 -6.26 20.99
CA PHE A 160 10.40 -5.23 21.96
C PHE A 160 9.25 -4.41 22.54
N ALA A 161 8.11 -4.34 21.84
CA ALA A 161 6.96 -3.57 22.30
C ALA A 161 6.05 -4.36 23.26
N PHE A 162 6.00 -5.70 23.12
CA PHE A 162 5.10 -6.59 23.86
C PHE A 162 5.81 -7.50 24.88
N LEU A 163 7.13 -7.62 24.82
CA LEU A 163 7.98 -8.37 25.76
C LEU A 163 8.79 -7.40 26.64
#